data_AF-A0A5K1I695-F1
#
_entry.id   AF-A0A5K1I695-F1
#
_cell.length_a   1.000
_cell.length_b   1.000
_cell.length_c   1.000
_cell.angle_alpha   90.00
_cell.angle_beta   90.00
_cell.angle_gamma   90.00
#
_symmetry.space_group_name_H-M   'P 1'
#
loop_
_entity.id
_entity.type
_entity.pdbx_description
1 polymer ?
#
loop_
_entity_poly.entity_id
_entity_poly.type
_entity_poly.pdbx_seq_one_letter_code
_entity_poly.pdbx_strand_id
1 'polypeptide(L)'
;MASSEIQKTRVINELRGFIKKLLQDPKILEQSLDITRRQLAEPGEGVMARIANEISDTTSVHIPEDPQEHSEADRLFLELLKEVVMEEQALY
;
A
#
# COMPACT_ATOMS: atom_id res chain seq x y z
N MET A 1 20.47 14.53 15.07
CA MET A 1 19.94 15.54 14.12
C MET A 1 20.26 15.19 12.66
N ALA A 2 21.51 14.90 12.26
CA ALA A 2 21.80 14.51 10.88
C ALA A 2 21.15 13.18 10.42
N SER A 3 21.06 12.18 11.30
CA SER A 3 20.47 10.86 10.99
C SER A 3 18.97 10.95 10.60
N SER A 4 18.20 11.82 11.24
CA SER A 4 16.77 11.98 10.93
C SER A 4 16.52 12.63 9.57
N GLU A 5 17.38 13.57 9.15
CA GLU A 5 17.25 14.21 7.84
C GLU A 5 17.63 13.26 6.70
N ILE A 6 18.61 12.38 6.92
CA ILE A 6 18.97 11.32 5.97
C ILE A 6 17.81 10.31 5.82
N GLN A 7 17.20 9.88 6.93
CA GLN A 7 16.04 8.97 6.88
C GLN A 7 14.86 9.62 6.16
N LYS A 8 14.49 10.87 6.48
CA LYS A 8 13.43 11.60 5.78
C LYS A 8 13.68 11.69 4.29
N THR A 9 14.92 11.98 3.88
CA THR A 9 15.30 12.07 2.47
C THR A 9 15.14 10.73 1.75
N ARG A 10 15.50 9.61 2.41
CA ARG A 10 15.29 8.26 1.87
C ARG A 10 13.80 7.99 1.62
N VAL A 11 12.97 8.22 2.63
CA VAL A 11 11.51 8.00 2.56
C VAL A 11 10.88 8.83 1.45
N ILE A 12 11.26 10.11 1.33
CA ILE A 12 10.78 10.98 0.25
C ILE A 12 11.16 10.42 -1.13
N ASN A 13 12.37 9.90 -1.30
CA ASN A 13 12.80 9.33 -2.57
C ASN A 13 12.06 8.02 -2.90
N GLU A 14 11.80 7.17 -1.90
CA GLU A 14 10.99 5.96 -2.05
C GLU A 14 9.56 6.31 -2.47
N LEU A 15 8.92 7.26 -1.77
CA LEU A 15 7.58 7.75 -2.11
C LEU A 15 7.53 8.36 -3.51
N ARG A 16 8.53 9.14 -3.92
CA ARG A 16 8.62 9.67 -5.30
C ARG A 16 8.71 8.55 -6.33
N GLY A 17 9.51 7.52 -6.06
CA GLY A 17 9.63 6.34 -6.92
C GLY A 17 8.30 5.61 -7.06
N PHE A 18 7.61 5.43 -5.94
CA PHE A 18 6.29 4.81 -5.89
C PHE A 18 5.24 5.61 -6.66
N ILE A 19 5.09 6.91 -6.39
CA ILE A 19 4.16 7.79 -7.10
C ILE A 19 4.44 7.79 -8.60
N LYS A 20 5.72 7.78 -9.01
CA LYS A 20 6.07 7.69 -10.43
C LYS A 20 5.52 6.40 -11.06
N LYS A 21 5.63 5.25 -10.39
CA LYS A 21 5.06 3.99 -10.89
C LYS A 21 3.54 4.09 -11.04
N LEU A 22 2.84 4.65 -10.05
CA LEU A 22 1.39 4.85 -10.10
C LEU A 22 0.97 5.76 -11.26
N LEU A 23 1.73 6.82 -11.54
CA LEU A 23 1.45 7.72 -12.66
C LEU A 23 1.75 7.07 -14.02
N GLN A 24 2.71 6.13 -14.08
CA GLN A 24 3.05 5.40 -15.30
C GLN A 24 2.04 4.28 -15.59
N ASP A 25 1.49 3.66 -14.54
CA ASP A 25 0.45 2.64 -14.64
C ASP A 25 -0.68 2.92 -13.62
N PRO A 26 -1.66 3.75 -13.99
CA PRO A 26 -2.77 4.09 -13.11
C PRO A 26 -3.64 2.89 -12.71
N LYS A 27 -3.59 1.78 -13.44
CA LYS A 27 -4.37 0.57 -13.12
C LYS A 27 -3.98 -0.04 -11.78
N ILE A 28 -2.73 0.19 -11.33
CA ILE A 28 -2.27 -0.22 -10.00
C ILE A 28 -3.23 0.30 -8.93
N LEU A 29 -3.66 1.56 -9.03
CA LEU A 29 -4.57 2.16 -8.03
C LEU A 29 -5.95 1.50 -8.04
N GLU A 30 -6.53 1.30 -9.23
CA GLU A 30 -7.83 0.65 -9.40
C GLU A 30 -7.80 -0.78 -8.84
N GLN A 31 -6.80 -1.56 -9.25
CA GLN A 31 -6.62 -2.95 -8.82
C GLN A 31 -6.37 -3.05 -7.31
N SER A 32 -5.50 -2.21 -6.76
CA SER A 32 -5.24 -2.18 -5.32
C SER A 32 -6.49 -1.87 -4.50
N LEU A 33 -7.29 -0.88 -4.90
CA LEU A 33 -8.54 -0.55 -4.20
C LEU A 33 -9.55 -1.71 -4.30
N ASP A 34 -9.69 -2.35 -5.46
CA ASP A 34 -10.60 -3.49 -5.63
C ASP A 34 -10.18 -4.70 -4.79
N ILE A 35 -8.88 -4.97 -4.70
CA ILE A 35 -8.32 -6.00 -3.81
C ILE A 35 -8.65 -5.66 -2.36
N THR A 36 -8.39 -4.42 -1.93
CA THR A 36 -8.66 -3.98 -0.55
C THR A 36 -10.14 -4.10 -0.20
N ARG A 37 -11.05 -3.70 -1.10
CA ARG A 37 -12.51 -3.86 -0.91
C ARG A 37 -12.90 -5.32 -0.70
N ARG A 38 -12.41 -6.23 -1.54
CA ARG A 38 -12.70 -7.67 -1.42
C ARG A 38 -12.14 -8.25 -0.12
N GLN A 39 -10.88 -7.99 0.18
CA GLN A 39 -10.20 -8.54 1.36
C GLN A 39 -10.78 -8.02 2.68
N LEU A 40 -11.23 -6.76 2.73
CA LEU A 40 -11.90 -6.21 3.91
C LEU A 40 -13.32 -6.77 4.12
N ALA A 41 -14.00 -7.20 3.06
CA ALA A 41 -15.30 -7.85 3.15
C ALA A 41 -15.20 -9.31 3.64
N GLU A 42 -14.03 -9.94 3.49
CA GLU A 42 -13.79 -11.32 3.92
C GLU A 42 -13.43 -11.40 5.42
N PRO A 43 -14.15 -12.19 6.23
CA PRO A 43 -13.81 -12.37 7.64
C PRO A 43 -12.50 -13.16 7.79
N GLY A 44 -11.63 -12.73 8.70
CA GLY A 44 -10.40 -13.44 9.00
C GLY A 44 -9.32 -12.55 9.61
N GLU A 45 -8.29 -13.18 10.15
CA GLU A 45 -7.08 -12.51 10.62
C GLU A 45 -6.13 -12.24 9.43
N GLY A 46 -5.17 -11.33 9.62
CA GLY A 46 -4.12 -11.09 8.61
C GLY A 46 -4.58 -10.40 7.33
N VAL A 47 -5.70 -9.67 7.36
CA VAL A 47 -6.26 -8.97 6.18
C VAL A 47 -5.22 -8.10 5.44
N MET A 48 -4.39 -7.36 6.17
CA MET A 48 -3.35 -6.52 5.55
C MET A 48 -2.28 -7.32 4.81
N ALA A 49 -1.90 -8.49 5.33
CA ALA A 49 -0.94 -9.37 4.65
C ALA A 49 -1.56 -9.96 3.37
N ARG A 50 -2.85 -10.34 3.41
CA ARG A 50 -3.56 -10.80 2.21
C ARG A 50 -3.64 -9.72 1.13
N ILE A 51 -3.94 -8.48 1.52
CA ILE A 51 -3.95 -7.33 0.60
C ILE A 51 -2.56 -7.13 -0.02
N ALA A 52 -1.50 -7.10 0.81
CA ALA A 52 -0.14 -6.93 0.33
C ALA A 52 0.27 -8.01 -0.69
N ASN A 53 0.00 -9.28 -0.36
CA ASN A 53 0.33 -10.42 -1.22
C ASN A 53 -0.43 -10.35 -2.55
N GLU A 54 -1.74 -10.08 -2.51
CA GLU A 54 -2.54 -10.04 -3.74
C GLU A 54 -2.18 -8.84 -4.61
N ILE A 55 -1.79 -7.69 -4.04
CA ILE A 55 -1.25 -6.55 -4.80
C ILE A 55 0.07 -6.94 -5.47
N SER A 56 0.96 -7.63 -4.75
CA SER A 56 2.23 -8.14 -5.29
C SER A 56 2.03 -9.13 -6.43
N ASP A 57 0.99 -9.97 -6.36
CA ASP A 57 0.70 -11.00 -7.37
C ASP A 57 0.03 -10.42 -8.63
N THR A 58 -0.66 -9.28 -8.51
CA THR A 58 -1.53 -8.76 -9.57
C THR A 58 -1.05 -7.46 -10.20
N THR A 59 -0.06 -6.80 -9.61
CA THR A 59 0.46 -5.51 -10.06
C THR A 59 1.99 -5.53 -10.21
N SER A 60 2.58 -4.43 -10.69
CA SER A 60 4.04 -4.25 -10.72
C SER A 60 4.63 -3.72 -9.40
N VAL A 61 3.79 -3.50 -8.38
CA VAL A 61 4.22 -3.10 -7.04
C VAL A 61 4.53 -4.35 -6.25
N HIS A 62 5.77 -4.47 -5.78
CA HIS A 62 6.19 -5.58 -4.93
C HIS A 62 6.24 -5.13 -3.47
N ILE A 63 5.39 -5.71 -2.65
CA ILE A 63 5.33 -5.53 -1.20
C ILE A 63 5.78 -6.85 -0.57
N PRO A 64 6.77 -6.84 0.35
CA PRO A 64 7.23 -8.07 1.01
C PRO A 64 6.10 -8.81 1.74
N GLU A 65 6.16 -10.14 1.77
CA GLU A 65 5.16 -10.95 2.48
C GLU A 65 5.25 -10.79 4.00
N ASP A 66 6.46 -10.64 4.54
CA ASP A 66 6.68 -10.37 5.97
C ASP A 66 6.43 -8.87 6.27
N PRO A 67 5.44 -8.52 7.11
CA PRO A 67 5.19 -7.14 7.52
C PRO A 67 6.38 -6.44 8.19
N GLN A 68 7.32 -7.19 8.76
CA GLN A 68 8.53 -6.64 9.36
C GLN A 68 9.49 -6.09 8.31
N GLU A 69 9.44 -6.63 7.09
CA GLU A 69 10.27 -6.23 5.95
C GLU A 69 9.67 -5.08 5.13
N HIS A 70 8.42 -4.68 5.42
CA HIS A 70 7.78 -3.55 4.74
C HIS A 70 8.59 -2.26 4.92
N SER A 71 8.84 -1.57 3.82
CA SER A 71 9.34 -0.20 3.85
C SER A 71 8.30 0.74 4.46
N GLU A 72 8.72 1.95 4.82
CA GLU A 72 7.78 2.99 5.28
C GLU A 72 6.74 3.33 4.19
N ALA A 73 7.14 3.29 2.91
CA ALA A 73 6.23 3.53 1.79
C ALA A 73 5.19 2.41 1.63
N ASP A 74 5.59 1.15 1.82
CA ASP A 74 4.67 0.00 1.72
C ASP A 74 3.58 0.07 2.80
N ARG A 75 3.99 0.34 4.04
CA ARG A 75 3.06 0.49 5.18
C ARG A 75 2.08 1.63 4.92
N LEU A 76 2.59 2.80 4.53
CA LEU A 76 1.76 3.96 4.22
C LEU A 76 0.77 3.66 3.10
N PHE A 77 1.19 2.97 2.04
CA PHE A 77 0.32 2.63 0.93
C PHE A 77 -0.83 1.72 1.36
N LEU A 78 -0.54 0.64 2.11
CA LEU A 78 -1.55 -0.28 2.61
C LEU A 78 -2.54 0.40 3.59
N GLU A 79 -2.03 1.27 4.47
CA GLU A 79 -2.85 2.06 5.39
C GLU A 79 -3.81 3.00 4.65
N LEU A 80 -3.30 3.73 3.64
CA LEU A 80 -4.12 4.64 2.84
C LEU A 80 -5.20 3.90 2.02
N LEU A 81 -4.88 2.75 1.43
CA LEU A 81 -5.89 1.93 0.74
C LEU A 81 -7.02 1.54 1.69
N LYS A 82 -6.68 1.11 2.90
CA LYS A 82 -7.66 0.76 3.92
C LYS A 82 -8.51 1.97 4.32
N GLU A 83 -7.87 3.12 4.58
CA GLU A 83 -8.54 4.36 4.95
C GLU A 83 -9.56 4.76 3.89
N VAL A 84 -9.15 4.85 2.63
CA VAL A 84 -10.03 5.22 1.51
C VAL A 84 -11.22 4.27 1.41
N VAL A 85 -11.00 2.95 1.47
CA VAL A 85 -12.10 1.98 1.37
C VAL A 85 -13.04 2.05 2.57
N MET A 86 -12.52 2.27 3.78
CA MET A 86 -13.36 2.45 4.96
C MET A 86 -14.17 3.74 4.90
N GLU A 87 -13.60 4.83 4.40
CA GLU A 87 -14.31 6.08 4.15
C GLU A 87 -15.42 5.91 3.10
N GLU A 88 -15.13 5.21 1.99
CA GLU A 88 -16.13 4.86 0.97
C GLU A 88 -17.31 4.13 1.61
N GLN A 89 -17.06 3.14 2.46
CA GLN A 89 -18.10 2.36 3.13
C GLN A 89 -18.90 3.16 4.17
N ALA A 90 -18.27 4.11 4.88
CA ALA A 90 -18.94 4.94 5.87
C ALA A 90 -19.90 5.97 5.25
N LEU A 91 -19.76 6.25 3.94
CA LEU A 91 -20.64 7.15 3.19
C LEU A 91 -21.93 6.48 2.69
N TYR A 92 -22.05 5.15 2.78
CA TYR A 92 -23.21 4.36 2.37
C TYR A 92 -23.98 3.79 3.56
#